data_AF-A0A9E4W573-F1
#
_entry.id   AF-A0A9E4W573-F1
#
_cell.length_a   1.000
_cell.length_b   1.000
_cell.length_c   1.000
_cell.angle_alpha   90.00
_cell.angle_beta   90.00
_cell.angle_gamma   90.00
#
_symmetry.space_group_name_H-M   'P 1'
#
loop_
_entity.id
_entity.type
_entity.pdbx_description
1 polymer ?
#
loop_
_entity_poly.entity_id
_entity_poly.type
_entity_poly.pdbx_seq_one_letter_code
_entity_poly.pdbx_strand_id
1 'polypeptide(L)' 'SLDGEDLTFVVKDDVIVDTQTGSEWNILGQAVAGELDGRSLTPVVHANHFWFAWQAFFPNSEIRTADNING' A
#
# COMPACT_ATOMS: atom_id res chain seq x y z
N SER A 1 10.70 5.38 -0.70
CA SER A 1 12.09 5.86 -0.66
C SER A 1 12.10 7.36 -0.42
N LEU A 2 13.22 7.89 0.06
CA LEU A 2 13.52 9.32 0.14
C LEU A 2 14.74 9.57 -0.74
N ASP A 3 14.63 10.46 -1.74
CA ASP A 3 15.72 10.76 -2.69
C ASP A 3 16.36 9.54 -3.39
N GLY A 4 15.61 8.44 -3.54
CA GLY A 4 16.11 7.20 -4.13
C GLY A 4 16.74 6.22 -3.13
N GLU A 5 16.82 6.58 -1.86
CA GLU A 5 17.22 5.68 -0.77
C GLU A 5 15.99 5.03 -0.12
N ASP A 6 16.08 3.72 0.13
CA ASP A 6 15.02 2.99 0.82
C ASP A 6 15.17 3.14 2.34
N LEU A 7 14.11 3.63 2.97
CA LEU A 7 14.01 3.72 4.42
C LEU A 7 13.22 2.53 4.96
N THR A 8 13.61 2.07 6.15
CA THR A 8 12.92 0.99 6.86
C THR A 8 12.17 1.58 8.03
N PHE A 9 10.90 1.22 8.16
CA PHE A 9 10.01 1.79 9.17
C PHE A 9 9.64 0.75 10.22
N VAL A 10 9.52 1.21 11.45
CA VAL A 10 8.97 0.47 12.57
C VAL A 10 7.89 1.32 13.25
N VAL A 11 6.89 0.66 13.84
CA VAL A 11 5.93 1.34 14.71
C VAL A 11 6.41 1.16 16.15
N LYS A 12 6.62 2.27 16.86
CA LYS A 12 6.97 2.31 18.28
C LYS A 12 6.00 3.26 18.97
N ASP A 13 5.30 2.76 19.99
CA ASP A 13 4.34 3.56 20.78
C ASP A 13 3.35 4.36 19.90
N ASP A 14 2.77 3.67 18.89
CA ASP A 14 1.85 4.23 17.87
C ASP A 14 2.45 5.31 16.93
N VAL A 15 3.77 5.51 16.96
CA VAL A 15 4.50 6.41 16.07
C VAL A 15 5.25 5.60 15.00
N ILE A 16 5.17 6.05 13.74
CA ILE A 16 5.96 5.49 12.65
C ILE A 16 7.34 6.13 12.70
N VAL A 17 8.39 5.33 12.82
CA VAL A 17 9.77 5.79 12.95
C VAL A 17 10.65 5.09 11.92
N ASP A 18 11.49 5.83 11.19
CA ASP A 18 12.51 5.20 10.34
C ASP A 18 13.73 4.76 11.16
N THR A 19 14.30 3.61 10.82
CA THR A 19 15.42 3.03 11.59
C THR A 19 16.77 3.68 11.31
N GLN A 20 16.87 4.42 10.20
CA GLN A 20 18.10 5.00 9.69
C GLN A 20 18.46 6.28 10.44
N THR A 21 17.48 7.16 10.64
CA THR A 21 17.64 8.48 11.25
C THR A 21 16.85 8.62 12.55
N GLY A 22 15.87 7.76 12.78
CA GLY A 22 14.96 7.88 13.93
C GLY A 22 13.93 8.99 13.78
N SER A 23 13.69 9.48 12.55
CA SER A 23 12.67 10.52 12.31
C SER A 23 11.27 9.92 12.45
N GLU A 24 10.33 10.74 12.89
CA GLU A 24 8.93 10.36 13.07
C GLU A 24 8.13 10.76 11.84
N TRP A 25 7.21 9.89 11.43
CA TRP A 25 6.46 10.03 10.18
C TRP A 25 4.97 9.92 10.42
N ASN A 26 4.20 10.72 9.68
CA ASN A 26 2.75 10.54 9.59
C ASN A 26 2.37 9.51 8.52
N ILE A 27 1.11 9.11 8.50
CA ILE A 27 0.59 8.10 7.56
C ILE A 27 0.64 8.55 6.08
N LEU A 28 0.81 9.86 5.83
CA LEU A 28 0.95 10.41 4.49
C LEU A 28 2.39 10.35 3.98
N GLY A 29 3.31 9.79 4.76
CA GLY A 29 4.72 9.71 4.41
C GLY A 29 5.44 11.05 4.55
N GLN A 30 4.99 11.92 5.45
CA GLN A 30 5.69 13.16 5.80
C GLN A 30 6.38 13.00 7.14
N ALA A 31 7.65 13.37 7.21
CA ALA A 31 8.38 13.43 8.46
C ALA A 31 7.91 14.67 9.25
N VAL A 32 7.52 14.45 10.50
CA VAL A 32 6.93 15.46 11.39
C VAL A 32 7.82 15.81 12.58
N ALA A 33 8.91 15.04 12.79
CA ALA A 33 9.94 15.30 13.77
C ALA A 33 11.22 14.53 13.42
N GLY A 34 12.35 14.95 14.01
CA GLY A 34 13.65 14.31 13.83
C GLY A 34 14.49 14.94 12.72
N GLU A 35 15.52 14.21 12.28
CA GLU A 35 16.50 14.71 11.31
C GLU A 35 15.87 15.05 9.95
N LEU A 36 14.85 14.30 9.57
CA LEU A 36 14.16 14.44 8.30
C LEU A 36 12.91 15.34 8.38
N ASP A 37 12.72 16.11 9.46
CA ASP A 37 11.53 16.97 9.63
C ASP A 37 11.23 17.83 8.39
N GLY A 38 9.95 17.84 7.98
CA GLY A 38 9.47 18.52 6.78
C GLY A 38 9.77 17.81 5.45
N ARG A 39 10.53 16.71 5.46
CA ARG A 39 10.73 15.88 4.25
C ARG A 39 9.52 15.00 4.00
N SER A 40 9.33 14.60 2.74
CA SER A 40 8.25 13.70 2.33
C SER A 40 8.85 12.56 1.52
N LEU A 41 8.36 11.34 1.75
CA LEU A 41 8.72 10.19 0.94
C LEU A 41 8.31 10.44 -0.51
N THR A 42 9.11 9.93 -1.44
CA THR A 42 8.72 9.88 -2.83
C THR A 42 7.44 9.04 -2.94
N PRO A 43 6.31 9.62 -3.39
CA PRO A 43 5.10 8.86 -3.60
C PRO A 43 5.41 7.76 -4.61
N VAL A 44 5.08 6.51 -4.29
CA VAL A 44 5.08 5.48 -5.31
C VAL A 44 4.02 5.91 -6.32
N VAL A 45 4.42 6.18 -7.56
CA VAL A 45 3.48 6.38 -8.67
C VAL A 45 2.72 5.08 -8.82
N HIS A 46 1.54 4.99 -8.20
CA HIS A 46 0.60 3.91 -8.45
C HIS A 46 0.02 4.12 -9.86
N ALA A 47 0.79 3.73 -10.87
CA ALA A 47 0.23 3.46 -12.18
C ALA A 47 -0.69 2.25 -12.03
N ASN A 48 -2.00 2.51 -11.93
CA ASN A 48 -3.10 1.61 -12.28
C ASN A 48 -2.89 0.12 -11.95
N HIS A 49 -2.83 -0.23 -10.67
CA HIS A 49 -3.37 -1.51 -10.21
C HIS A 49 -4.68 -1.25 -9.47
N PHE A 50 -5.58 -0.58 -10.18
CA PHE A 50 -6.98 -0.74 -9.88
C PHE A 50 -7.33 -2.23 -9.94
N TRP A 51 -7.76 -2.76 -8.81
CA TRP A 51 -8.27 -4.11 -8.59
C TRP A 51 -9.46 -4.51 -9.50
N PHE A 52 -9.94 -3.64 -10.39
CA PHE A 52 -11.06 -3.93 -11.31
C PHE A 52 -10.67 -4.77 -12.54
N ALA A 53 -9.39 -5.01 -12.83
CA ALA A 53 -8.96 -5.74 -14.02
C ALA A 53 -8.96 -7.28 -13.87
N TRP A 54 -9.63 -7.85 -12.87
CA TRP A 54 -9.79 -9.31 -12.73
C TRP A 54 -10.96 -9.90 -13.53
N GLN A 55 -11.93 -9.08 -13.98
CA GLN A 55 -13.06 -9.57 -14.80
C GLN A 55 -12.70 -9.80 -16.28
N ALA A 56 -11.51 -9.38 -16.73
CA ALA A 56 -11.09 -9.49 -18.13
C ALA A 56 -10.33 -10.79 -18.48
N PHE A 57 -10.01 -11.65 -17.50
CA PHE A 57 -9.08 -12.79 -17.70
C PHE A 57 -9.69 -14.20 -17.58
N PHE A 58 -11.01 -14.36 -17.34
CA PHE A 58 -11.67 -15.68 -17.35
C PHE A 58 -12.98 -15.69 -18.16
N PRO A 59 -12.93 -15.65 -19.50
CA PRO A 59 -14.14 -15.70 -20.34
C PRO A 59 -14.85 -17.07 -20.41
N ASN A 60 -14.30 -18.14 -19.80
CA ASN A 60 -14.81 -19.52 -19.90
C ASN A 60 -15.17 -20.16 -18.55
N SER A 61 -15.58 -19.37 -17.55
CA SER A 61 -16.15 -19.96 -16.33
C SER A 61 -17.58 -20.42 -16.61
N GLU A 62 -17.77 -21.74 -16.74
CA GLU A 62 -19.08 -22.39 -16.78
C GLU A 62 -19.75 -22.20 -15.39
N ILE A 63 -20.75 -21.32 -15.32
CA ILE A 63 -21.66 -21.26 -14.18
C ILE A 63 -22.52 -22.53 -14.22
N ARG A 64 -22.28 -23.47 -13.32
CA ARG A 64 -23.28 -24.50 -13.00
C ARG A 64 -24.21 -23.95 -11.92
N THR A 65 -25.44 -23.61 -12.30
CA THR A 65 -26.51 -23.41 -11.32
C THR A 65 -26.89 -24.76 -10.74
N ALA A 66 -26.67 -24.95 -9.45
CA ALA A 66 -27.47 -25.89 -8.67
C ALA A 66 -28.84 -25.23 -8.50
N ASP A 67 -29.80 -25.63 -9.33
CA ASP A 67 -31.19 -25.85 -8.91
C ASP A 67 -32.05 -26.24 -10.11
N ASN A 68 -32.23 -27.56 -10.25
CA ASN A 68 -33.52 -28.12 -10.61
C ASN A 68 -33.78 -29.29 -9.65
N ILE A 69 -33.98 -28.94 -8.37
CA ILE A 69 -34.86 -29.74 -7.51
C ILE A 69 -36.30 -29.41 -7.91
N ASN A 70 -36.89 -30.17 -8.84
CA ASN A 70 -38.34 -30.27 -8.97
C ASN A 70 -38.73 -31.52 -9.77
N GLY A 71 -39.43 -32.45 -9.09
CA GLY A 71 -40.37 -33.39 -9.70
C GLY A 71 -39.86 -34.81 -9.90
#